data_AF-A0AAV9GDX1-F1
#
_entry.id   AF-A0AAV9GDX1-F1
#
_cell.length_a   1.000
_cell.length_b   1.000
_cell.length_c   1.000
_cell.angle_alpha   90.00
_cell.angle_beta   90.00
_cell.angle_gamma   90.00
#
_symmetry.space_group_name_H-M   'P 1'
#
loop_
_entity.id
_entity.type
_entity.pdbx_description
1 polymer ?
#
loop_
_entity_poly.entity_id
_entity_poly.type
_entity_poly.pdbx_seq_one_letter_code
_entity_poly.pdbx_strand_id
1 'polypeptide(L)'
;MTASKLLFAGLITLATALSITRRAYVPAPLPLNAPLSELNTQPSLDFDKDSCYNVAAIGPDGTFAEGMKPSGAFSGGCRDESDLDNSNVYSRSRCNGDWCVTIYDYYFEKDTSQTSGVGGHRHDWEHVAVWTNGGSIEYVATSAHGGYTVKSRKDVLFHGDQGGAHPLVVYHKDGGFTHAFRFANGKDVERPENHKGVFWRGALVGWEGYPDGLRDQLVEYEWEGPAAMAITDEKFADEIKKAKPKGLVFDEERDF
;
A
#
# COMPACT_ATOMS: atom_id res chain seq x y z
N MET A 1 -74.77 -37.94 1.47
CA MET A 1 -73.81 -37.13 2.22
C MET A 1 -72.41 -37.55 1.80
N THR A 2 -71.76 -36.81 0.92
CA THR A 2 -70.40 -37.09 0.45
C THR A 2 -69.63 -35.78 0.50
N ALA A 3 -68.72 -35.66 1.47
CA ALA A 3 -67.87 -34.49 1.65
C ALA A 3 -66.60 -34.66 0.81
N SER A 4 -66.40 -33.77 -0.16
CA SER A 4 -65.20 -33.71 -0.99
C SER A 4 -64.12 -32.91 -0.23
N LYS A 5 -62.98 -33.54 0.08
CA LYS A 5 -61.82 -32.87 0.66
C LYS A 5 -60.93 -32.35 -0.47
N LEU A 6 -60.87 -31.04 -0.66
CA LEU A 6 -59.84 -30.40 -1.47
C LEU A 6 -58.52 -30.36 -0.67
N LEU A 7 -57.49 -31.02 -1.20
CA LEU A 7 -56.11 -30.87 -0.77
C LEU A 7 -55.48 -29.72 -1.58
N PHE A 8 -55.18 -28.60 -0.92
CA PHE A 8 -54.32 -27.56 -1.48
C PHE A 8 -52.86 -27.96 -1.26
N ALA A 9 -52.17 -28.35 -2.33
CA ALA A 9 -50.71 -28.47 -2.32
C ALA A 9 -50.12 -27.07 -2.56
N GLY A 10 -49.59 -26.44 -1.50
CA GLY A 10 -48.87 -25.18 -1.61
C GLY A 10 -47.48 -25.43 -2.20
N LEU A 11 -47.17 -24.84 -3.36
CA LEU A 11 -45.80 -24.74 -3.85
C LEU A 11 -45.03 -23.76 -2.96
N ILE A 12 -44.06 -24.27 -2.21
CA ILE A 12 -43.06 -23.45 -1.52
C ILE A 12 -41.94 -23.18 -2.53
N THR A 13 -41.95 -22.02 -3.17
CA THR A 13 -40.81 -21.54 -3.96
C THR A 13 -39.73 -21.04 -3.01
N LEU A 14 -38.66 -21.82 -2.83
CA LEU A 14 -37.48 -21.44 -2.07
C LEU A 14 -36.66 -20.46 -2.94
N ALA A 15 -36.84 -19.15 -2.72
CA ALA A 15 -36.00 -18.14 -3.35
C ALA A 15 -34.60 -18.18 -2.72
N THR A 16 -33.64 -18.81 -3.40
CA THR A 16 -32.23 -18.66 -3.05
C THR A 16 -31.79 -17.26 -3.42
N ALA A 17 -31.66 -16.37 -2.44
CA ALA A 17 -30.98 -15.10 -2.66
C ALA A 17 -29.53 -15.39 -3.04
N LEU A 18 -29.16 -15.18 -4.31
CA LEU A 18 -27.76 -15.08 -4.69
C LEU A 18 -27.22 -13.82 -3.99
N SER A 19 -26.49 -14.01 -2.90
CA SER A 19 -25.62 -12.97 -2.38
C SER A 19 -24.53 -12.73 -3.42
N ILE A 20 -24.73 -11.77 -4.31
CA ILE A 20 -23.64 -11.25 -5.13
C ILE A 20 -22.72 -10.53 -4.15
N THR A 21 -21.59 -11.17 -3.83
CA THR A 21 -20.55 -10.55 -3.01
C THR A 21 -20.03 -9.37 -3.81
N ARG A 22 -20.50 -8.16 -3.49
CA ARG A 22 -19.99 -6.92 -4.11
C ARG A 22 -18.52 -6.81 -3.74
N ARG A 23 -17.67 -6.67 -4.76
CA ARG A 23 -16.27 -6.33 -4.58
C ARG A 23 -16.17 -4.98 -3.87
N ALA A 24 -15.21 -4.85 -2.94
CA ALA A 24 -14.95 -3.56 -2.33
C ALA A 24 -14.63 -2.52 -3.41
N TYR A 25 -15.16 -1.32 -3.25
CA TYR A 25 -14.89 -0.25 -4.20
C TYR A 25 -13.47 0.29 -4.01
N VAL A 26 -12.73 0.31 -5.12
CA VAL A 26 -11.44 1.00 -5.28
C VAL A 26 -11.67 2.22 -6.16
N PRO A 27 -11.32 3.44 -5.70
CA PRO A 27 -11.46 4.64 -6.50
C PRO A 27 -10.46 4.67 -7.67
N ALA A 28 -10.77 5.48 -8.69
CA ALA A 28 -9.79 5.82 -9.71
C ALA A 28 -8.59 6.54 -9.06
N PRO A 29 -7.35 6.30 -9.54
CA PRO A 29 -6.19 6.94 -8.94
C PRO A 29 -6.15 8.44 -9.21
N LEU A 30 -5.58 9.17 -8.26
CA LEU A 30 -5.14 10.55 -8.46
C LEU A 30 -4.07 10.60 -9.57
N PRO A 31 -4.02 11.68 -10.37
CA PRO A 31 -2.99 11.84 -11.38
C PRO A 31 -1.62 11.95 -10.74
N LEU A 32 -0.58 11.47 -11.45
CA LEU A 32 0.81 11.65 -11.05
C LEU A 32 1.11 13.14 -10.91
N ASN A 33 1.57 13.54 -9.72
CA ASN A 33 2.01 14.89 -9.43
C ASN A 33 2.97 14.88 -8.23
N ALA A 34 4.27 14.85 -8.51
CA ALA A 34 5.31 14.81 -7.48
C ALA A 34 6.59 15.49 -7.97
N PRO A 35 7.44 16.01 -7.06
CA PRO A 35 8.76 16.51 -7.43
C PRO A 35 9.62 15.46 -8.13
N LEU A 36 10.48 15.88 -9.06
CA LEU A 36 11.38 14.97 -9.78
C LEU A 36 12.28 14.16 -8.84
N SER A 37 12.73 14.74 -7.72
CA SER A 37 13.54 14.03 -6.73
C SER A 37 12.82 12.80 -6.15
N GLU A 38 11.51 12.87 -5.98
CA GLU A 38 10.68 11.78 -5.49
C GLU A 38 10.39 10.78 -6.63
N LEU A 39 10.02 11.27 -7.82
CA LEU A 39 9.81 10.41 -8.99
C LEU A 39 11.04 9.57 -9.33
N ASN A 40 12.23 10.17 -9.27
CA ASN A 40 13.50 9.54 -9.61
C ASN A 40 13.96 8.50 -8.57
N THR A 41 13.33 8.46 -7.40
CA THR A 41 13.71 7.56 -6.31
C THR A 41 12.55 6.69 -5.80
N GLN A 42 11.37 6.80 -6.43
CA GLN A 42 10.19 6.00 -6.12
C GLN A 42 10.53 4.50 -6.15
N PRO A 43 10.27 3.74 -5.07
CA PRO A 43 10.43 2.29 -5.06
C PRO A 43 9.61 1.63 -6.16
N SER A 44 10.18 0.60 -6.78
CA SER A 44 9.40 -0.29 -7.66
C SER A 44 9.02 -1.53 -6.88
N LEU A 45 7.74 -1.91 -6.95
CA LEU A 45 7.17 -2.97 -6.15
C LEU A 45 6.93 -4.26 -6.94
N ASP A 46 7.16 -5.38 -6.29
CA ASP A 46 6.49 -6.63 -6.60
C ASP A 46 5.65 -7.07 -5.39
N PHE A 47 4.80 -8.07 -5.60
CA PHE A 47 3.82 -8.53 -4.64
C PHE A 47 3.81 -10.05 -4.68
N ASP A 48 4.14 -10.72 -3.57
CA ASP A 48 4.02 -12.19 -3.49
C ASP A 48 2.55 -12.58 -3.68
N LYS A 49 2.26 -13.78 -4.21
CA LYS A 49 0.88 -14.22 -4.51
C LYS A 49 -0.08 -14.23 -3.33
N ASP A 50 0.44 -14.20 -2.11
CA ASP A 50 -0.36 -14.11 -0.89
C ASP A 50 -0.72 -12.69 -0.49
N SER A 51 -0.30 -11.65 -1.22
CA SER A 51 -0.64 -10.27 -0.90
C SER A 51 -1.68 -9.65 -1.85
N CYS A 52 -2.38 -8.64 -1.35
CA CYS A 52 -3.10 -7.68 -2.19
C CYS A 52 -2.12 -6.82 -3.02
N TYR A 53 -2.65 -6.13 -4.03
CA TYR A 53 -1.96 -4.98 -4.63
C TYR A 53 -2.21 -3.71 -3.82
N ASN A 54 -1.28 -2.76 -3.90
CA ASN A 54 -1.57 -1.42 -3.42
C ASN A 54 -2.54 -0.74 -4.41
N VAL A 55 -3.48 0.04 -3.86
CA VAL A 55 -4.50 0.74 -4.63
C VAL A 55 -4.59 2.21 -4.22
N ALA A 56 -5.36 3.01 -4.95
CA ALA A 56 -5.70 4.37 -4.56
C ALA A 56 -6.56 4.36 -3.28
N ALA A 57 -6.14 5.11 -2.26
CA ALA A 57 -6.88 5.26 -1.01
C ALA A 57 -8.03 6.27 -1.13
N ILE A 58 -7.90 7.25 -2.03
CA ILE A 58 -8.87 8.32 -2.29
C ILE A 58 -8.90 8.63 -3.79
N GLY A 59 -10.09 8.88 -4.32
CA GLY A 59 -10.30 9.26 -5.72
C GLY A 59 -10.30 10.77 -5.96
N PRO A 60 -10.27 11.21 -7.24
CA PRO A 60 -10.36 12.62 -7.61
C PRO A 60 -11.64 13.33 -7.15
N ASP A 61 -12.69 12.56 -6.81
CA ASP A 61 -13.97 13.04 -6.30
C ASP A 61 -14.06 13.06 -4.77
N GLY A 62 -12.98 12.69 -4.07
CA GLY A 62 -12.93 12.55 -2.61
C GLY A 62 -13.50 11.23 -2.08
N THR A 63 -13.89 10.28 -2.95
CA THR A 63 -14.37 8.98 -2.51
C THR A 63 -13.21 8.11 -2.02
N PHE A 64 -13.31 7.58 -0.81
CA PHE A 64 -12.32 6.68 -0.22
C PHE A 64 -12.50 5.23 -0.68
N ALA A 65 -11.39 4.47 -0.68
CA ALA A 65 -11.43 3.03 -0.83
C ALA A 65 -12.18 2.37 0.35
N GLU A 66 -13.14 1.51 0.03
CA GLU A 66 -13.99 0.83 1.04
C GLU A 66 -13.20 -0.16 1.90
N GLY A 67 -12.05 -0.62 1.39
CA GLY A 67 -11.28 -1.72 1.96
C GLY A 67 -12.07 -3.03 2.02
N MET A 68 -11.42 -4.08 2.52
CA MET A 68 -11.97 -5.43 2.58
C MET A 68 -11.94 -5.98 4.00
N LYS A 69 -12.92 -6.84 4.33
CA LYS A 69 -12.84 -7.61 5.58
C LYS A 69 -11.61 -8.52 5.53
N PRO A 70 -10.86 -8.66 6.63
CA PRO A 70 -9.64 -9.46 6.68
C PRO A 70 -9.94 -10.97 6.76
N SER A 71 -10.72 -11.49 5.82
CA SER A 71 -11.13 -12.89 5.79
C SER A 71 -10.99 -13.51 4.39
N GLY A 72 -11.07 -14.84 4.34
CA GLY A 72 -10.90 -15.59 3.10
C GLY A 72 -9.43 -15.76 2.74
N ALA A 73 -9.15 -16.02 1.46
CA ALA A 73 -7.78 -16.10 0.96
C ALA A 73 -7.05 -14.76 1.18
N PHE A 74 -5.74 -14.83 1.46
CA PHE A 74 -4.90 -13.66 1.76
C PHE A 74 -5.00 -12.59 0.65
N SER A 75 -4.88 -12.99 -0.61
CA SER A 75 -5.05 -12.13 -1.80
C SER A 75 -6.46 -12.16 -2.42
N GLY A 76 -7.42 -12.80 -1.76
CA GLY A 76 -8.77 -12.98 -2.29
C GLY A 76 -9.52 -11.64 -2.44
N GLY A 77 -9.80 -11.25 -3.68
CA GLY A 77 -10.62 -10.09 -4.08
C GLY A 77 -9.88 -8.75 -4.20
N CYS A 78 -8.56 -8.73 -3.97
CA CYS A 78 -7.71 -7.52 -3.95
C CYS A 78 -6.43 -7.70 -4.80
N ARG A 79 -6.43 -8.61 -5.76
CA ARG A 79 -5.27 -8.93 -6.61
C ARG A 79 -5.65 -9.10 -8.08
N ASP A 80 -6.76 -8.50 -8.52
CA ASP A 80 -7.04 -8.47 -9.96
C ASP A 80 -6.13 -7.44 -10.62
N GLU A 81 -5.84 -7.61 -11.91
CA GLU A 81 -5.03 -6.65 -12.66
C GLU A 81 -5.59 -5.22 -12.59
N SER A 82 -6.92 -5.09 -12.50
CA SER A 82 -7.60 -3.81 -12.31
C SER A 82 -7.17 -3.08 -11.04
N ASP A 83 -6.80 -3.79 -9.97
CA ASP A 83 -6.38 -3.15 -8.72
C ASP A 83 -4.99 -2.54 -8.89
N LEU A 84 -4.10 -3.30 -9.56
CA LEU A 84 -2.75 -2.84 -9.88
C LEU A 84 -2.77 -1.61 -10.79
N ASP A 85 -3.70 -1.56 -11.74
CA ASP A 85 -3.93 -0.41 -12.62
C ASP A 85 -4.50 0.81 -11.88
N ASN A 86 -5.21 0.60 -10.78
CA ASN A 86 -5.79 1.66 -9.94
C ASN A 86 -4.92 1.94 -8.71
N SER A 87 -3.59 1.94 -8.88
CA SER A 87 -2.63 2.19 -7.80
C SER A 87 -2.19 3.66 -7.72
N ASN A 88 -2.18 4.20 -6.50
CA ASN A 88 -1.41 5.40 -6.16
C ASN A 88 -0.27 5.06 -5.20
N VAL A 89 0.73 5.93 -5.19
CA VAL A 89 1.76 6.02 -4.17
C VAL A 89 1.75 7.43 -3.63
N TYR A 90 1.93 7.60 -2.33
CA TYR A 90 1.90 8.90 -1.68
C TYR A 90 3.25 9.20 -1.07
N SER A 91 3.77 10.42 -1.21
CA SER A 91 5.10 10.74 -0.70
C SER A 91 5.18 12.06 0.06
N ARG A 92 6.11 12.11 1.00
CA ARG A 92 6.54 13.33 1.67
C ARG A 92 8.03 13.27 1.92
N SER A 93 8.69 14.41 1.70
CA SER A 93 10.14 14.53 1.83
C SER A 93 10.53 15.55 2.90
N ARG A 94 11.70 15.33 3.52
CA ARG A 94 12.36 16.28 4.42
C ARG A 94 13.86 16.32 4.10
N CYS A 95 14.46 17.50 4.13
CA CYS A 95 15.87 17.70 3.80
C CYS A 95 16.61 18.54 4.85
N ASN A 96 17.84 18.10 5.16
CA ASN A 96 18.76 18.76 6.08
C ASN A 96 20.12 18.89 5.38
N GLY A 97 20.38 20.04 4.75
CA GLY A 97 21.52 20.20 3.86
C GLY A 97 21.43 19.27 2.65
N ASP A 98 22.49 18.50 2.38
CA ASP A 98 22.53 17.57 1.24
C ASP A 98 21.76 16.27 1.48
N TRP A 99 21.42 15.96 2.74
CA TRP A 99 20.64 14.78 3.08
C TRP A 99 19.16 15.04 2.95
N CYS A 100 18.45 14.15 2.26
CA CYS A 100 16.99 14.13 2.23
C CYS A 100 16.48 12.73 2.52
N VAL A 101 15.32 12.65 3.15
CA VAL A 101 14.51 11.43 3.27
C VAL A 101 13.18 11.65 2.57
N THR A 102 12.78 10.71 1.71
CA THR A 102 11.43 10.62 1.16
C THR A 102 10.80 9.34 1.68
N ILE A 103 9.65 9.46 2.35
CA ILE A 103 8.83 8.31 2.73
C ILE A 103 7.73 8.15 1.67
N TYR A 104 7.60 6.93 1.14
CA TYR A 104 6.57 6.53 0.19
C TYR A 104 5.59 5.61 0.90
N ASP A 105 4.33 6.02 1.00
CA ASP A 105 3.22 5.28 1.59
C ASP A 105 2.40 4.56 0.51
N TYR A 106 1.96 3.36 0.84
CA TYR A 106 1.16 2.47 0.01
C TYR A 106 -0.04 1.97 0.80
N TYR A 107 -1.23 2.11 0.21
CA TYR A 107 -2.48 1.63 0.81
C TYR A 107 -2.89 0.29 0.24
N PHE A 108 -3.31 -0.63 1.10
CA PHE A 108 -3.89 -1.93 0.73
C PHE A 108 -5.27 -2.09 1.34
N GLU A 109 -6.16 -2.81 0.65
CA GLU A 109 -7.56 -2.90 1.07
C GLU A 109 -7.76 -3.72 2.36
N LYS A 110 -6.86 -4.66 2.64
CA LYS A 110 -6.86 -5.49 3.86
C LYS A 110 -5.47 -6.03 4.14
N ASP A 111 -5.26 -6.38 5.39
CA ASP A 111 -4.12 -7.14 5.84
C ASP A 111 -4.58 -8.25 6.79
N THR A 112 -4.02 -9.43 6.60
CA THR A 112 -4.53 -10.67 7.20
C THR A 112 -3.37 -11.51 7.68
N SER A 113 -3.42 -11.99 8.92
CA SER A 113 -2.44 -12.97 9.42
C SER A 113 -2.90 -14.41 9.21
N GLN A 114 -4.22 -14.63 9.15
CA GLN A 114 -4.86 -15.94 8.96
C GLN A 114 -6.09 -15.85 8.05
N THR A 115 -6.39 -16.93 7.32
CA THR A 115 -7.53 -16.98 6.38
C THR A 115 -8.90 -17.11 7.06
N SER A 116 -8.92 -17.45 8.36
CA SER A 116 -10.14 -17.68 9.16
C SER A 116 -10.91 -16.41 9.50
N GLY A 117 -10.34 -15.22 9.24
CA GLY A 117 -10.88 -13.95 9.72
C GLY A 117 -10.47 -13.59 11.14
N VAL A 118 -9.65 -14.43 11.79
CA VAL A 118 -9.10 -14.16 13.12
C VAL A 118 -7.66 -13.67 12.97
N GLY A 119 -7.43 -12.38 13.25
CA GLY A 119 -6.13 -11.75 13.10
C GLY A 119 -5.93 -11.10 11.72
N GLY A 120 -5.68 -9.80 11.74
CA GLY A 120 -5.69 -8.91 10.58
C GLY A 120 -6.65 -7.74 10.78
N HIS A 121 -6.72 -6.85 9.80
CA HIS A 121 -7.58 -5.69 9.78
C HIS A 121 -8.00 -5.32 8.34
N ARG A 122 -9.13 -4.65 8.24
CA ARG A 122 -9.48 -3.89 7.04
C ARG A 122 -8.48 -2.74 6.91
N HIS A 123 -8.10 -2.40 5.68
CA HIS A 123 -7.12 -1.36 5.37
C HIS A 123 -5.72 -1.71 5.85
N ASP A 124 -4.72 -1.31 5.10
CA ASP A 124 -3.33 -1.39 5.54
C ASP A 124 -2.54 -0.25 4.91
N TRP A 125 -1.51 0.17 5.61
CA TRP A 125 -0.61 1.23 5.21
C TRP A 125 0.82 0.79 5.52
N GLU A 126 1.61 0.66 4.47
CA GLU A 126 3.02 0.32 4.57
C GLU A 126 3.85 1.35 3.84
N HIS A 127 5.12 1.46 4.23
CA HIS A 127 5.97 2.54 3.77
C HIS A 127 7.41 2.11 3.51
N VAL A 128 8.02 2.82 2.55
CA VAL A 128 9.44 2.70 2.24
C VAL A 128 10.07 4.07 2.36
N ALA A 129 11.10 4.20 3.19
CA ALA A 129 11.89 5.43 3.28
C ALA A 129 13.14 5.32 2.42
N VAL A 130 13.39 6.32 1.59
CA VAL A 130 14.58 6.43 0.75
C VAL A 130 15.40 7.63 1.21
N TRP A 131 16.62 7.37 1.65
CA TRP A 131 17.57 8.37 2.10
C TRP A 131 18.56 8.69 0.98
N THR A 132 18.64 9.96 0.63
CA THR A 132 19.53 10.47 -0.40
C THR A 132 20.54 11.45 0.18
N ASN A 133 21.73 11.51 -0.42
CA ASN A 133 22.74 12.52 -0.16
C ASN A 133 23.21 13.13 -1.48
N GLY A 134 23.05 14.44 -1.66
CA GLY A 134 23.35 15.10 -2.93
C GLY A 134 22.57 14.51 -4.11
N GLY A 135 21.34 14.04 -3.85
CA GLY A 135 20.47 13.39 -4.85
C GLY A 135 20.75 11.91 -5.14
N SER A 136 21.78 11.32 -4.54
CA SER A 136 22.08 9.88 -4.70
C SER A 136 21.49 9.07 -3.55
N ILE A 137 20.80 7.96 -3.84
CA ILE A 137 20.25 7.08 -2.79
C ILE A 137 21.40 6.37 -2.06
N GLU A 138 21.49 6.59 -0.74
CA GLU A 138 22.51 6.02 0.14
C GLU A 138 21.95 4.91 1.04
N TYR A 139 20.70 5.05 1.48
CA TYR A 139 20.01 4.05 2.29
C TYR A 139 18.55 3.90 1.89
N VAL A 140 18.01 2.72 2.13
CA VAL A 140 16.59 2.41 1.95
C VAL A 140 16.12 1.68 3.19
N ALA A 141 14.91 2.00 3.65
CA ALA A 141 14.28 1.37 4.80
C ALA A 141 12.90 0.86 4.40
N THR A 142 12.60 -0.42 4.67
CA THR A 142 11.28 -1.02 4.43
C THR A 142 10.55 -1.24 5.75
N SER A 143 9.28 -0.85 5.82
CA SER A 143 8.45 -1.10 7.00
C SER A 143 8.13 -2.57 7.19
N ALA A 144 8.08 -2.98 8.45
CA ALA A 144 7.57 -4.27 8.88
C ALA A 144 7.11 -4.17 10.33
N HIS A 145 5.81 -4.38 10.58
CA HIS A 145 5.22 -4.51 11.92
C HIS A 145 5.56 -3.34 12.87
N GLY A 146 5.52 -2.10 12.35
CA GLY A 146 5.79 -0.88 13.11
C GLY A 146 7.27 -0.52 13.29
N GLY A 147 8.18 -1.28 12.69
CA GLY A 147 9.61 -0.96 12.61
C GLY A 147 10.10 -0.89 11.16
N TYR A 148 11.40 -0.64 11.00
CA TYR A 148 12.05 -0.63 9.68
C TYR A 148 13.27 -1.54 9.63
N THR A 149 13.43 -2.21 8.50
CA THR A 149 14.72 -2.78 8.12
C THR A 149 15.47 -1.77 7.25
N VAL A 150 16.55 -1.20 7.77
CA VAL A 150 17.38 -0.23 7.04
C VAL A 150 18.57 -0.94 6.38
N LYS A 151 18.79 -0.70 5.09
CA LYS A 151 19.94 -1.19 4.33
C LYS A 151 20.66 -0.06 3.63
N SER A 152 21.99 -0.20 3.54
CA SER A 152 22.80 0.67 2.70
C SER A 152 22.60 0.33 1.22
N ARG A 153 22.85 1.30 0.32
CA ARG A 153 22.69 1.16 -1.13
C ARG A 153 23.28 -0.15 -1.68
N LYS A 154 24.46 -0.56 -1.21
CA LYS A 154 25.15 -1.77 -1.70
C LYS A 154 24.41 -3.08 -1.41
N ASP A 155 23.46 -3.07 -0.47
CA ASP A 155 22.72 -4.26 -0.02
C ASP A 155 21.27 -4.28 -0.56
N VAL A 156 20.95 -3.37 -1.49
CA VAL A 156 19.63 -3.17 -2.09
C VAL A 156 19.72 -3.35 -3.60
N LEU A 157 18.76 -4.07 -4.19
CA LEU A 157 18.62 -4.18 -5.64
C LEU A 157 17.88 -2.97 -6.18
N PHE A 158 18.29 -2.50 -7.37
CA PHE A 158 17.68 -1.36 -8.03
C PHE A 158 17.33 -1.68 -9.48
N HIS A 159 16.24 -1.11 -9.96
CA HIS A 159 16.02 -0.89 -11.39
C HIS A 159 16.40 0.55 -11.72
N GLY A 160 17.24 0.75 -12.74
CA GLY A 160 17.58 2.08 -13.25
C GLY A 160 16.80 2.37 -14.52
N ASP A 161 16.26 3.57 -14.65
CA ASP A 161 15.69 4.07 -15.90
C ASP A 161 16.23 5.48 -16.22
N GLN A 162 15.65 6.15 -17.23
CA GLN A 162 16.07 7.50 -17.62
C GLN A 162 15.75 8.55 -16.55
N GLY A 163 14.78 8.27 -15.67
CA GLY A 163 14.36 9.15 -14.57
C GLY A 163 15.24 8.96 -13.34
N GLY A 164 15.60 7.73 -12.95
CA GLY A 164 16.48 7.54 -11.81
C GLY A 164 16.74 6.09 -11.42
N ALA A 165 16.86 5.87 -10.11
CA ALA A 165 17.18 4.57 -9.53
C ALA A 165 16.08 4.20 -8.52
N HIS A 166 15.45 3.05 -8.75
CA HIS A 166 14.27 2.63 -8.02
C HIS A 166 14.61 1.39 -7.18
N PRO A 167 14.61 1.49 -5.84
CA PRO A 167 14.84 0.33 -5.01
C PRO A 167 13.74 -0.70 -5.22
N LEU A 168 14.12 -1.97 -5.27
CA LEU A 168 13.22 -3.09 -5.50
C LEU A 168 12.74 -3.66 -4.17
N VAL A 169 11.43 -3.57 -3.95
CA VAL A 169 10.78 -3.95 -2.70
C VAL A 169 9.62 -4.91 -3.01
N VAL A 170 9.38 -5.87 -2.13
CA VAL A 170 8.28 -6.83 -2.25
C VAL A 170 7.34 -6.68 -1.06
N TYR A 171 6.05 -6.54 -1.33
CA TYR A 171 5.01 -6.70 -0.32
C TYR A 171 4.61 -8.17 -0.24
N HIS A 172 4.58 -8.73 0.96
CA HIS A 172 4.41 -10.16 1.16
C HIS A 172 3.77 -10.48 2.51
N LYS A 173 3.22 -11.68 2.63
CA LYS A 173 2.82 -12.24 3.92
C LYS A 173 4.06 -12.63 4.75
N ASP A 174 4.24 -12.03 5.91
CA ASP A 174 5.41 -12.32 6.76
C ASP A 174 5.15 -13.51 7.69
N GLY A 175 5.26 -14.72 7.14
CA GLY A 175 5.13 -15.96 7.89
C GLY A 175 3.80 -16.07 8.64
N GLY A 176 3.87 -16.15 9.98
CA GLY A 176 2.69 -16.22 10.86
C GLY A 176 2.07 -14.87 11.23
N PHE A 177 2.72 -13.76 10.87
CA PHE A 177 2.27 -12.39 11.17
C PHE A 177 1.42 -11.83 10.04
N THR A 178 1.10 -10.55 10.07
CA THR A 178 0.49 -9.82 8.96
C THR A 178 1.45 -9.64 7.79
N HIS A 179 1.07 -8.86 6.78
CA HIS A 179 1.97 -8.50 5.69
C HIS A 179 3.04 -7.51 6.14
N ALA A 180 4.07 -7.37 5.31
CA ALA A 180 5.14 -6.40 5.49
C ALA A 180 5.88 -6.16 4.16
N PHE A 181 6.66 -5.08 4.09
CA PHE A 181 7.66 -4.93 3.04
C PHE A 181 8.96 -5.66 3.36
N ARG A 182 9.56 -6.24 2.32
CA ARG A 182 10.93 -6.77 2.34
C ARG A 182 11.71 -6.29 1.13
N PHE A 183 13.03 -6.27 1.25
CA PHE A 183 13.90 -6.07 0.08
C PHE A 183 13.77 -7.25 -0.89
N ALA A 184 13.73 -6.94 -2.19
CA ALA A 184 13.78 -7.96 -3.22
C ALA A 184 15.13 -8.69 -3.22
N ASN A 185 15.11 -9.94 -3.66
CA ASN A 185 16.28 -10.76 -3.96
C ASN A 185 16.27 -11.18 -5.44
N GLY A 186 17.31 -11.89 -5.88
CA GLY A 186 17.46 -12.28 -7.28
C GLY A 186 16.30 -13.10 -7.85
N LYS A 187 15.65 -13.94 -7.04
CA LYS A 187 14.50 -14.75 -7.50
C LYS A 187 13.28 -13.89 -7.80
N ASP A 188 13.05 -12.86 -6.97
CA ASP A 188 11.95 -11.92 -7.19
C ASP A 188 12.17 -11.16 -8.51
N VAL A 189 13.41 -10.72 -8.77
CA VAL A 189 13.79 -10.05 -10.03
C VAL A 189 13.61 -10.95 -11.25
N GLU A 190 13.99 -12.22 -11.15
CA GLU A 190 13.86 -13.17 -12.24
C GLU A 190 12.39 -13.50 -12.56
N ARG A 191 11.50 -13.46 -11.56
CA ARG A 191 10.12 -13.95 -11.67
C ARG A 191 9.14 -13.08 -10.87
N PRO A 192 8.90 -11.81 -11.28
CA PRO A 192 7.90 -10.99 -10.62
C PRO A 192 6.53 -11.67 -10.62
N GLU A 193 5.84 -11.66 -9.48
CA GLU A 193 4.61 -12.43 -9.28
C GLU A 193 3.33 -11.62 -9.56
N ASN A 194 3.45 -10.32 -9.82
CA ASN A 194 2.33 -9.46 -10.17
C ASN A 194 1.87 -9.61 -11.64
N HIS A 195 0.66 -9.12 -11.94
CA HIS A 195 0.03 -9.25 -13.27
C HIS A 195 0.82 -8.57 -14.41
N LYS A 196 1.68 -7.58 -14.12
CA LYS A 196 2.51 -6.91 -15.13
C LYS A 196 3.79 -7.68 -15.45
N GLY A 197 4.18 -8.67 -14.64
CA GLY A 197 5.39 -9.45 -14.83
C GLY A 197 6.68 -8.62 -14.72
N VAL A 198 6.61 -7.44 -14.10
CA VAL A 198 7.72 -6.50 -13.87
C VAL A 198 7.58 -5.87 -12.50
N PHE A 199 8.67 -5.38 -11.92
CA PHE A 199 8.57 -4.47 -10.77
C PHE A 199 7.83 -3.20 -11.21
N TRP A 200 6.68 -2.92 -10.56
CA TRP A 200 5.69 -1.94 -10.98
C TRP A 200 5.75 -0.67 -10.13
N ARG A 201 5.37 0.47 -10.73
CA ARG A 201 5.19 1.75 -10.05
C ARG A 201 3.84 2.34 -10.42
N GLY A 202 3.02 2.64 -9.41
CA GLY A 202 1.78 3.41 -9.57
C GLY A 202 2.04 4.91 -9.68
N ALA A 203 0.99 5.68 -9.97
CA ALA A 203 1.07 7.14 -10.04
C ALA A 203 1.43 7.74 -8.67
N LEU A 204 2.55 8.47 -8.61
CA LEU A 204 3.05 9.11 -7.40
C LEU A 204 2.41 10.48 -7.18
N VAL A 205 1.90 10.71 -5.96
CA VAL A 205 1.39 12.00 -5.49
C VAL A 205 2.26 12.47 -4.34
N GLY A 206 3.06 13.50 -4.59
CA GLY A 206 3.89 14.15 -3.57
C GLY A 206 3.04 15.00 -2.62
N TRP A 207 3.61 15.37 -1.48
CA TRP A 207 2.89 16.06 -0.40
C TRP A 207 2.19 17.35 -0.85
N GLU A 208 2.81 18.12 -1.75
CA GLU A 208 2.21 19.33 -2.35
C GLU A 208 1.55 19.07 -3.71
N GLY A 209 1.44 17.81 -4.12
CA GLY A 209 0.93 17.38 -5.42
C GLY A 209 -0.55 17.01 -5.44
N TYR A 210 -1.22 16.99 -4.29
CA TYR A 210 -2.64 16.65 -4.22
C TYR A 210 -3.51 17.73 -4.87
N PRO A 211 -4.60 17.36 -5.56
CA PRO A 211 -5.67 18.30 -5.85
C PRO A 211 -6.21 18.97 -4.58
N ASP A 212 -6.72 20.19 -4.72
CA ASP A 212 -7.19 21.02 -3.61
C ASP A 212 -8.10 20.26 -2.64
N GLY A 213 -7.73 20.26 -1.35
CA GLY A 213 -8.50 19.67 -0.24
C GLY A 213 -8.40 18.13 -0.11
N LEU A 214 -7.93 17.41 -1.12
CA LEU A 214 -7.87 15.93 -1.05
C LEU A 214 -6.79 15.42 -0.09
N ARG A 215 -5.69 16.18 0.06
CA ARG A 215 -4.66 15.85 1.06
C ARG A 215 -5.27 15.86 2.46
N ASP A 216 -5.92 16.95 2.82
CA ASP A 216 -6.47 17.17 4.15
C ASP A 216 -7.53 16.10 4.45
N GLN A 217 -8.42 15.81 3.49
CA GLN A 217 -9.37 14.70 3.59
C GLN A 217 -8.68 13.35 3.83
N LEU A 218 -7.60 13.05 3.09
CA LEU A 218 -6.89 11.77 3.22
C LEU A 218 -6.22 11.59 4.57
N VAL A 219 -5.56 12.64 5.06
CA VAL A 219 -4.79 12.58 6.32
C VAL A 219 -5.70 12.65 7.55
N GLU A 220 -6.88 13.24 7.43
CA GLU A 220 -7.89 13.30 8.50
C GLU A 220 -8.80 12.05 8.52
N TYR A 221 -8.78 11.21 7.48
CA TYR A 221 -9.65 10.04 7.42
C TYR A 221 -9.31 9.00 8.48
N GLU A 222 -10.31 8.60 9.27
CA GLU A 222 -10.18 7.55 10.27
C GLU A 222 -10.23 6.16 9.62
N TRP A 223 -9.06 5.60 9.33
CA TRP A 223 -8.93 4.23 8.85
C TRP A 223 -9.25 3.23 9.98
N GLU A 224 -10.12 2.27 9.70
CA GLU A 224 -10.35 1.15 10.61
C GLU A 224 -9.06 0.32 10.75
N GLY A 225 -8.63 0.01 11.97
CA GLY A 225 -7.43 -0.80 12.22
C GLY A 225 -6.21 -0.02 12.74
N PRO A 226 -5.09 -0.72 12.99
CA PRO A 226 -3.89 -0.13 13.60
C PRO A 226 -2.96 0.54 12.59
N ALA A 227 -3.03 0.17 11.30
CA ALA A 227 -2.18 0.72 10.27
C ALA A 227 -2.60 2.15 9.91
N ALA A 228 -1.63 3.04 9.74
CA ALA A 228 -1.90 4.39 9.29
C ALA A 228 -0.77 4.91 8.42
N MET A 229 -1.12 5.87 7.56
CA MET A 229 -0.20 6.61 6.71
C MET A 229 0.96 7.21 7.52
N ALA A 230 2.20 6.97 7.12
CA ALA A 230 3.40 7.45 7.81
C ALA A 230 3.66 8.95 7.59
N ILE A 231 3.22 9.49 6.46
CA ILE A 231 3.55 10.87 6.06
C ILE A 231 2.65 11.97 6.65
N THR A 232 1.71 11.63 7.54
CA THR A 232 0.87 12.64 8.22
C THR A 232 1.71 13.55 9.11
N ASP A 233 1.21 14.77 9.39
CA ASP A 233 1.92 15.72 10.26
C ASP A 233 2.23 15.14 11.65
N GLU A 234 1.34 14.32 12.19
CA GLU A 234 1.52 13.69 13.50
C GLU A 234 2.62 12.61 13.51
N LYS A 235 2.77 11.87 12.41
CA LYS A 235 3.61 10.66 12.36
C LYS A 235 4.96 10.87 11.68
N PHE A 236 5.06 11.85 10.78
CA PHE A 236 6.17 11.94 9.85
C PHE A 236 7.55 11.99 10.53
N ALA A 237 7.70 12.78 11.60
CA ALA A 237 8.97 12.88 12.32
C ALA A 237 9.35 11.57 13.05
N ASP A 238 8.39 10.88 13.66
CA ASP A 238 8.63 9.60 14.34
C ASP A 238 8.99 8.49 13.33
N GLU A 239 8.33 8.49 12.17
CA GLU A 239 8.62 7.54 11.09
C GLU A 239 10.01 7.78 10.47
N ILE A 240 10.40 9.04 10.27
CA ILE A 240 11.78 9.40 9.88
C ILE A 240 12.79 8.85 10.91
N LYS A 241 12.52 9.05 12.20
CA LYS A 241 13.40 8.59 13.27
C LYS A 241 13.57 7.07 13.28
N LYS A 242 12.49 6.32 13.08
CA LYS A 242 12.52 4.84 13.00
C LYS A 242 13.26 4.35 11.76
N ALA A 243 13.10 5.03 10.63
CA ALA A 243 13.73 4.68 9.36
C ALA A 243 15.19 5.17 9.22
N LYS A 244 15.69 5.95 10.18
CA LYS A 244 16.99 6.64 10.09
C LYS A 244 18.18 5.66 10.12
N PRO A 245 19.13 5.77 9.17
CA PRO A 245 20.38 5.03 9.23
C PRO A 245 21.14 5.31 10.53
N LYS A 246 21.65 4.25 11.17
CA LYS A 246 22.37 4.38 12.44
C LYS A 246 23.59 5.29 12.27
N GLY A 247 23.66 6.31 13.12
CA GLY A 247 24.78 7.27 13.14
C GLY A 247 24.64 8.43 12.15
N LEU A 248 23.58 8.47 11.33
CA LEU A 248 23.27 9.64 10.52
C LEU A 248 22.77 10.78 11.42
N VAL A 249 23.43 11.93 11.32
CA VAL A 249 22.97 13.17 11.96
C VAL A 249 21.93 13.81 11.05
N PHE A 250 20.67 13.74 11.47
CA PHE A 250 19.52 14.29 10.77
C PHE A 250 18.49 14.69 11.83
N ASP A 251 17.97 15.90 11.72
CA ASP A 251 16.94 16.47 12.59
C ASP A 251 15.58 16.17 11.96
N GLU A 252 14.80 15.33 12.62
CA GLU A 252 13.54 14.80 12.11
C GLU A 252 12.38 15.79 12.18
N GLU A 253 12.55 16.91 12.90
CA GLU A 253 11.52 17.93 13.15
C GLU A 253 11.74 19.20 12.33
N ARG A 254 12.95 19.42 11.82
CA ARG A 254 13.30 20.61 11.07
C ARG A 254 13.01 20.49 9.58
N ASP A 255 12.27 21.45 9.07
CA ASP A 255 12.19 21.71 7.62
C ASP A 255 13.25 22.77 7.26
N PHE A 256 14.25 22.37 6.47
CA PHE A 256 15.36 23.18 5.91
C PHE A 256 16.37 23.80 6.91
#